data_AF-A0A7K2MM69-F1
#
_entry.id   AF-A0A7K2MM69-F1
#
_cell.length_a   1.000
_cell.length_b   1.000
_cell.length_c   1.000
_cell.angle_alpha   90.00
_cell.angle_beta   90.00
_cell.angle_gamma   90.00
#
_symmetry.space_group_name_H-M   'P 1'
#
loop_
_entity.id
_entity.type
_entity.pdbx_description
1 polymer ?
#
loop_
_entity_poly.entity_id
_entity_poly.type
_entity_poly.pdbx_seq_one_letter_code
_entity_poly.pdbx_strand_id
1 'polypeptide(L)' 'ARGMDLDEIVMGLCRATVPTFADAILVYLREPLPVGDERPTGPLVLRLRRTDRIPAERDTEGGFAPAAQPEPSELE' A
#
# COMPACT_ATOMS: atom_id res chain seq x y z
N ALA A 1 27.68 1.64 8.37
CA ALA A 1 26.63 2.44 7.71
C ALA A 1 25.52 2.68 8.72
N ARG A 2 25.24 3.95 9.08
CA ARG A 2 23.98 4.25 9.79
C ARG A 2 22.89 4.13 8.73
N GLY A 3 22.14 3.03 8.76
CA GLY A 3 21.00 2.87 7.87
C GLY A 3 20.01 3.97 8.18
N MET A 4 19.66 4.78 7.20
CA MET A 4 18.37 5.47 7.25
C MET A 4 17.31 4.42 7.55
N ASP A 5 16.43 4.69 8.52
CA ASP A 5 15.34 3.78 8.82
C ASP A 5 14.39 3.78 7.62
N LEU A 6 14.55 2.75 6.79
CA LEU A 6 13.79 2.62 5.56
C LEU A 6 12.30 2.51 5.85
N ASP A 7 11.94 1.84 6.95
CA ASP A 7 10.55 1.64 7.31
C ASP A 7 9.93 2.97 7.74
N GLU A 8 10.68 3.83 8.44
CA GLU A 8 10.25 5.20 8.78
C GLU A 8 10.00 6.03 7.52
N ILE A 9 10.92 6.02 6.55
CA ILE A 9 10.79 6.78 5.30
C ILE A 9 9.58 6.30 4.49
N VAL A 10 9.45 4.98 4.32
CA VAL A 10 8.35 4.37 3.57
C VAL A 10 7.02 4.63 4.27
N MET A 11 6.98 4.58 5.61
CA MET A 11 5.81 4.95 6.40
C MET A 11 5.44 6.43 6.22
N GLY A 12 6.43 7.34 6.26
CA GLY A 12 6.23 8.76 6.02
C GLY A 12 5.65 9.05 4.63
N LEU A 13 6.17 8.39 3.59
CA LEU A 13 5.64 8.48 2.23
C LEU A 13 4.17 8.05 2.16
N CYS A 14 3.85 6.87 2.71
CA CYS A 14 2.49 6.35 2.65
C CYS A 14 1.50 7.25 3.41
N ARG A 15 1.91 7.79 4.56
CA ARG A 15 1.09 8.73 5.34
C ARG A 15 0.86 10.06 4.62
N ALA A 16 1.82 10.54 3.83
CA ALA A 16 1.69 11.77 3.07
C ALA A 16 0.78 11.62 1.83
N THR A 17 0.73 10.42 1.23
CA THR A 17 0.01 10.18 -0.03
C THR A 17 -1.39 9.58 0.16
N VAL A 18 -1.53 8.52 0.98
CA VAL A 18 -2.73 7.64 1.01
C VAL A 18 -4.01 8.24 1.63
N PRO A 19 -3.99 9.27 2.49
CA PRO A 19 -5.24 9.95 2.88
C PRO A 19 -5.51 11.22 2.07
N THR A 20 -4.53 11.75 1.33
CA THR A 20 -4.61 13.09 0.73
C THR A 20 -4.80 13.05 -0.78
N PHE A 21 -4.16 12.11 -1.47
CA PHE A 21 -4.03 12.14 -2.94
C PHE A 21 -4.36 10.81 -3.64
N ALA A 22 -4.38 9.69 -2.91
CA ALA A 22 -4.66 8.37 -3.49
C ALA A 22 -5.27 7.46 -2.43
N ASP A 23 -6.12 6.52 -2.81
CA ASP A 23 -6.72 5.58 -1.83
C ASP A 23 -5.80 4.39 -1.50
N ALA A 24 -4.73 4.20 -2.28
CA ALA A 24 -3.73 3.16 -2.08
C ALA A 24 -2.37 3.53 -2.67
N ILE A 25 -1.31 2.90 -2.16
CA ILE A 25 0.05 2.99 -2.69
C ILE A 25 0.76 1.62 -2.60
N LEU A 26 1.56 1.32 -3.61
CA LEU A 26 2.47 0.18 -3.62
C LEU A 26 3.90 0.69 -3.77
N VAL A 27 4.76 0.38 -2.81
CA VAL A 27 6.14 0.86 -2.80
C VAL A 27 7.07 -0.29 -3.21
N TYR A 28 7.61 -0.20 -4.41
CA TYR A 28 8.62 -1.13 -4.92
C TYR A 28 10.00 -0.47 -4.87
N LEU A 29 10.95 -1.08 -4.15
CA LEU A 29 12.31 -0.56 -4.05
C LEU A 29 13.30 -1.50 -4.72
N ARG A 30 14.44 -0.94 -5.12
CA ARG A 30 15.53 -1.71 -5.71
C ARG A 30 16.05 -2.80 -4.77
N GLU A 31 16.41 -3.93 -5.36
CA GLU A 31 17.17 -4.99 -4.70
C GLU A 31 18.43 -5.27 -5.53
N PRO A 32 19.64 -5.02 -4.97
CA PRO A 32 19.90 -4.41 -3.66
C PRO A 32 19.60 -2.90 -3.64
N LEU A 33 19.36 -2.36 -2.43
CA LEU A 33 19.25 -0.92 -2.24
C LEU A 33 20.60 -0.25 -2.57
N PRO A 34 20.58 0.91 -3.24
CA PRO A 34 21.82 1.66 -3.49
C PRO A 34 22.50 2.05 -2.17
N VAL A 35 23.82 2.02 -2.16
CA VAL A 35 24.63 2.58 -1.08
C VAL A 35 25.42 3.77 -1.63
N GLY A 36 25.29 4.94 -1.01
CA GLY A 36 25.96 6.16 -1.48
C GLY A 36 25.55 6.55 -2.91
N ASP A 37 26.53 6.99 -3.71
CA ASP A 37 26.32 7.47 -5.09
C ASP A 37 26.49 6.37 -6.15
N GLU A 38 26.47 5.10 -5.75
CA GLU A 38 26.64 3.98 -6.65
C GLU A 38 25.56 3.95 -7.74
N ARG A 39 25.98 4.08 -9.00
CA ARG A 39 25.10 3.88 -10.16
C ARG A 39 24.96 2.38 -10.44
N PRO A 40 23.74 1.87 -10.63
CA PRO A 40 23.52 0.45 -10.93
C PRO A 40 24.17 0.08 -12.27
N THR A 41 24.95 -1.00 -12.28
CA THR A 41 25.60 -1.57 -13.47
C THR A 41 24.91 -2.89 -13.87
N GLY A 42 23.65 -2.82 -14.27
CA GLY A 42 22.91 -4.00 -14.71
C GLY A 42 21.38 -3.86 -14.65
N PRO A 43 20.64 -4.93 -14.98
CA PRO A 43 19.19 -4.96 -14.88
C PRO A 43 18.71 -4.67 -13.45
N LEU A 44 17.67 -3.84 -13.32
CA LEU A 44 17.10 -3.47 -12.03
C LEU A 44 16.01 -4.45 -11.63
N VAL A 45 16.12 -5.01 -10.42
CA VAL A 45 15.03 -5.75 -9.77
C VAL A 45 14.36 -4.84 -8.75
N LEU A 46 13.05 -4.70 -8.84
CA LEU A 46 12.25 -3.99 -7.85
C LEU A 46 11.46 -4.99 -7.00
N ARG A 47 11.58 -4.89 -5.68
CA ARG A 47 10.85 -5.71 -4.72
C ARG A 47 9.81 -4.87 -4.00
N LEU A 48 8.60 -5.42 -3.89
CA LEU A 48 7.53 -4.82 -3.09
C LEU A 48 7.99 -4.74 -1.63
N ARG A 49 7.99 -3.53 -1.08
CA ARG A 49 8.35 -3.26 0.31
C ARG A 49 7.15 -2.94 1.16
N ARG A 50 6.12 -2.30 0.59
CA ARG A 50 4.91 -1.95 1.33
C ARG A 50 3.69 -1.80 0.43
N THR A 51 2.54 -2.12 1.00
CA THR A 51 1.22 -1.83 0.46
C THR A 51 0.43 -1.14 1.56
N ASP A 52 -0.01 0.09 1.33
CA ASP A 52 -0.96 0.78 2.20
C ASP A 52 -2.18 1.20 1.38
N ARG A 53 -3.33 1.21 2.04
CA ARG A 53 -4.61 1.65 1.50
C ARG A 53 -5.47 2.26 2.58
N ILE A 54 -6.42 3.10 2.20
CA ILE A 54 -7.46 3.58 3.12
C ILE A 54 -8.27 2.34 3.59
N PRO A 55 -8.50 2.18 4.90
CA PRO A 55 -9.39 1.13 5.40
C PRO A 55 -10.80 1.33 4.85
N ALA A 56 -11.42 0.27 4.30
CA ALA A 56 -12.76 0.31 3.71
C ALA A 56 -13.85 0.77 4.70
N GLU A 57 -13.62 0.64 6.00
CA GLU A 57 -14.56 1.07 7.06
C GLU A 57 -14.76 2.59 7.11
N ARG A 58 -13.84 3.39 6.55
CA ARG A 58 -14.03 4.85 6.47
C ARG A 58 -15.13 5.28 5.51
N ASP A 59 -15.57 4.41 4.59
CA ASP A 59 -16.71 4.69 3.71
C ASP A 59 -18.07 4.46 4.40
N THR A 60 -18.08 3.86 5.60
CA THR A 60 -19.32 3.52 6.31
C THR A 60 -19.87 4.62 7.23
N GLU A 61 -19.14 5.73 7.45
CA GLU A 61 -19.71 6.91 8.12
C GLU A 61 -20.69 7.68 7.22
N GLY A 62 -20.81 7.29 5.95
CA GLY A 62 -21.74 7.84 4.95
C GLY A 62 -22.65 6.79 4.30
N GLY A 63 -23.17 5.83 5.06
CA GLY A 63 -24.38 5.08 4.72
C GLY A 63 -24.40 4.33 3.38
N PHE A 64 -23.76 3.18 3.31
CA PHE A 64 -24.25 2.08 2.48
C PHE A 64 -24.14 0.78 3.28
N ALA A 65 -25.26 0.33 3.83
CA ALA A 65 -25.37 -1.03 4.35
C ALA A 65 -25.20 -2.03 3.19
N PRO A 66 -24.50 -3.16 3.38
CA PRO A 66 -24.44 -4.19 2.36
C PRO A 66 -25.87 -4.68 2.10
N ALA A 67 -26.30 -4.68 0.83
CA ALA A 67 -27.59 -5.22 0.44
C ALA A 67 -27.67 -6.69 0.91
N ALA A 68 -28.70 -6.98 1.72
CA ALA A 68 -28.99 -8.33 2.19
C ALA A 68 -29.05 -9.28 0.99
N GLN A 69 -28.23 -10.34 1.03
CA GLN A 69 -28.29 -11.39 0.03
C GLN A 69 -29.64 -12.12 0.18
N PRO A 70 -30.44 -12.31 -0.88
CA PRO A 70 -31.65 -13.10 -0.78
C PRO A 70 -31.28 -14.57 -0.53
N GLU A 71 -31.77 -15.15 0.56
CA GLU A 71 -31.58 -16.55 0.86
C GLU A 71 -32.26 -17.40 -0.24
N PRO A 72 -31.61 -18.48 -0.72
CA PRO A 72 -32.19 -19.32 -1.74
C PRO A 72 -33.45 -19.99 -1.17
N SER A 73 -34.61 -19.70 -1.76
CA SER A 73 -35.84 -20.40 -1.42
C SER A 73 -35.68 -21.89 -1.75
N GLU A 74 -35.68 -22.72 -0.72
CA GLU A 74 -35.81 -24.16 -0.86
C GLU A 74 -37.17 -24.45 -1.51
N LEU A 75 -37.16 -24.94 -2.75
CA LEU A 75 -38.36 -25.45 -3.41
C LEU A 75 -38.74 -26.78 -2.76
N GLU A 76 -39.93 -26.85 -2.14
CA GLU A 76 -40.69 -28.10 -1.96
C GLU A 76 -41.28 -28.60 -3.29
#